data_AF-A0A815G303-F1
#
_entry.id   AF-A0A815G303-F1
#
_cell.length_a   1.000
_cell.length_b   1.000
_cell.length_c   1.000
_cell.angle_alpha   90.00
_cell.angle_beta   90.00
_cell.angle_gamma   90.00
#
_symmetry.space_group_name_H-M   'P 1'
#
loop_
_entity.id
_entity.type
_entity.pdbx_description
1 polymer ?
#
loop_
_entity_poly.entity_id
_entity_poly.type
_entity_poly.pdbx_seq_one_letter_code
_entity_poly.pdbx_strand_id
1 'polypeptide(L)'
;MSSIPSSSSSVQHSSPDSNTTLFPASTTASTSETKFYDDVEEYINSLQEKYREKTVIKKHTCDKILKALSLEKGKCSDSLSTNFVYWCRQKFIIVKLANVDVVCCAKNRKPVCVYEALFTVIKECHESISHGGRDKTLSEINSHYSWVPKVVVEIYLKSCVACQVRKPLKQPVVSKPIISLGVMTRLQIDLIDMRTRPDVISST
;
A
#
# COMPACT_ATOMS: atom_id res chain seq x y z
N MET A 1 12.71 29.01 69.19
CA MET A 1 13.09 30.44 69.04
C MET A 1 13.87 30.50 67.73
N SER A 2 13.44 31.01 66.58
CA SER A 2 12.42 32.00 66.18
C SER A 2 12.18 31.79 64.66
N SER A 3 10.94 31.60 64.15
CA SER A 3 10.01 32.59 63.53
C SER A 3 10.42 33.26 62.19
N ILE A 4 9.93 32.72 61.03
CA ILE A 4 9.12 33.27 59.87
C ILE A 4 9.44 34.70 59.31
N PRO A 5 9.40 35.07 57.98
CA PRO A 5 8.32 34.87 56.93
C PRO A 5 8.77 34.44 55.50
N SER A 6 7.99 33.78 54.63
CA SER A 6 6.73 34.08 53.88
C SER A 6 6.88 35.03 52.67
N SER A 7 6.79 34.50 51.44
CA SER A 7 6.25 35.10 50.19
C SER A 7 6.11 33.95 49.17
N SER A 8 4.95 33.41 48.79
CA SER A 8 3.78 33.96 48.07
C SER A 8 4.08 34.43 46.65
N SER A 9 3.73 33.61 45.65
CA SER A 9 3.29 34.09 44.33
C SER A 9 2.40 33.03 43.68
N SER A 10 1.10 33.27 43.82
CA SER A 10 0.01 32.66 43.06
C SER A 10 -0.05 33.29 41.67
N VAL A 11 -0.22 32.48 40.63
CA VAL A 11 -0.91 32.91 39.41
C VAL A 11 -1.90 31.81 39.02
N GLN A 12 -3.17 32.18 39.01
CA GLN A 12 -4.31 31.36 38.57
C GLN A 12 -4.58 31.56 37.07
N HIS A 13 -5.13 30.50 36.45
CA HIS A 13 -6.03 30.47 35.27
C HIS A 13 -5.50 31.07 33.95
N SER A 14 -5.60 30.41 32.79
CA SER A 14 -6.82 29.87 32.19
C SER A 14 -6.47 28.97 30.98
N SER A 15 -7.19 27.87 30.79
CA SER A 15 -7.39 27.28 29.45
C SER A 15 -8.21 28.25 28.58
N PRO A 16 -8.07 28.20 27.25
CA PRO A 16 -9.03 27.38 26.51
C PRO A 16 -8.42 26.58 25.35
N ASP A 17 -8.97 25.38 25.19
CA ASP A 17 -9.26 24.63 23.98
C ASP A 17 -8.65 25.12 22.66
N SER A 18 -7.81 24.27 22.07
CA SER A 18 -7.71 24.12 20.62
C SER A 18 -7.38 22.66 20.30
N ASN A 19 -8.46 21.91 20.09
CA ASN A 19 -8.49 20.63 19.39
C ASN A 19 -7.57 20.67 18.17
N THR A 20 -6.45 19.95 18.21
CA THR A 20 -5.77 19.50 16.99
C THR A 20 -6.35 18.14 16.61
N THR A 21 -7.62 18.17 16.22
CA THR A 21 -8.23 17.11 15.41
C THR A 21 -8.03 17.54 13.98
N LEU A 22 -7.06 16.97 13.27
CA LEU A 22 -7.09 16.95 11.81
C LEU A 22 -6.40 15.68 11.32
N PHE A 23 -7.17 14.59 11.39
CA PHE A 23 -7.22 13.70 10.23
C PHE A 23 -7.33 14.58 8.98
N PRO A 24 -6.48 14.42 7.95
CA PRO A 24 -6.76 15.04 6.68
C PRO A 24 -7.93 14.27 6.04
N ALA A 25 -9.14 14.63 6.46
CA ALA A 25 -10.32 14.45 5.65
C ALA A 25 -10.31 15.56 4.59
N SER A 26 -9.63 15.30 3.48
CA SER A 26 -9.85 15.89 2.15
C SER A 26 -8.88 15.26 1.16
N THR A 27 -9.00 13.95 0.93
CA THR A 27 -8.35 13.34 -0.23
C THR A 27 -9.22 13.64 -1.43
N THR A 28 -8.86 14.67 -2.19
CA THR A 28 -9.26 14.76 -3.60
C THR A 28 -8.77 13.47 -4.25
N ALA A 29 -9.66 12.50 -4.44
CA ALA A 29 -9.32 11.22 -5.06
C ALA A 29 -8.64 11.52 -6.39
N SER A 30 -7.34 11.29 -6.43
CA SER A 30 -6.57 11.40 -7.67
C SER A 30 -7.16 10.39 -8.66
N THR A 31 -7.26 10.74 -9.95
CA THR A 31 -7.82 9.84 -10.98
C THR A 31 -7.17 8.45 -10.97
N SER A 32 -5.90 8.36 -10.54
CA SER A 32 -5.18 7.09 -10.35
C SER A 32 -5.69 6.22 -9.21
N GLU A 33 -6.18 6.82 -8.13
CA GLU A 33 -6.70 6.10 -6.96
C GLU A 33 -8.09 5.54 -7.24
N THR A 34 -8.99 6.32 -7.86
CA THR A 34 -10.32 5.83 -8.27
C THR A 34 -10.19 4.63 -9.21
N LYS A 35 -9.35 4.75 -10.25
CA LYS A 35 -9.10 3.67 -11.20
C LYS A 35 -8.55 2.41 -10.51
N PHE A 36 -7.67 2.58 -9.52
CA PHE A 36 -7.15 1.44 -8.75
C PHE A 36 -8.27 0.67 -8.04
N TYR A 37 -9.20 1.37 -7.38
CA TYR A 37 -10.32 0.72 -6.72
C TYR A 37 -11.27 0.07 -7.73
N ASP A 38 -11.54 0.69 -8.88
CA ASP A 38 -12.34 0.09 -9.95
C ASP A 38 -11.74 -1.25 -10.42
N ASP A 39 -10.43 -1.26 -10.71
CA ASP A 39 -9.70 -2.48 -11.12
C ASP A 39 -9.73 -3.56 -10.02
N VAL A 40 -9.70 -3.17 -8.75
CA VAL A 40 -9.78 -4.10 -7.61
C VAL A 40 -11.21 -4.63 -7.43
N GLU A 41 -12.25 -3.82 -7.64
CA GLU A 41 -13.63 -4.28 -7.59
C GLU A 41 -13.95 -5.24 -8.73
N GLU A 42 -13.44 -4.97 -9.94
CA GLU A 42 -13.52 -5.90 -11.07
C GLU A 42 -12.90 -7.25 -10.70
N TYR A 43 -11.70 -7.23 -10.09
CA TYR A 43 -11.06 -8.43 -9.58
C TYR A 43 -11.93 -9.16 -8.53
N ILE A 44 -12.49 -8.44 -7.55
CA ILE A 44 -13.36 -9.05 -6.52
C ILE A 44 -14.60 -9.68 -7.17
N ASN A 45 -15.20 -9.02 -8.16
CA ASN A 45 -16.39 -9.51 -8.85
C ASN A 45 -16.11 -10.74 -9.71
N SER A 46 -14.89 -10.87 -10.25
CA SER A 46 -14.45 -12.07 -10.97
C SER A 46 -14.33 -13.31 -10.08
N LEU A 47 -14.20 -13.14 -8.77
CA LEU A 47 -14.13 -14.25 -7.81
C LEU A 47 -15.51 -14.86 -7.52
N GLN A 48 -15.53 -16.16 -7.19
CA GLN A 48 -16.74 -16.82 -6.71
C GLN A 48 -17.26 -16.13 -5.44
N GLU A 49 -18.59 -16.01 -5.32
CA GLU A 49 -19.27 -15.26 -4.25
C GLU A 49 -18.79 -15.61 -2.84
N LYS A 50 -18.58 -16.91 -2.56
CA LYS A 50 -18.07 -17.41 -1.27
C LYS A 50 -16.68 -16.88 -0.86
N TYR A 51 -15.88 -16.35 -1.81
CA TYR A 51 -14.55 -15.81 -1.56
C TYR A 51 -14.52 -14.28 -1.53
N ARG A 52 -15.53 -13.59 -2.09
CA ARG A 52 -15.53 -12.12 -2.22
C ARG A 52 -15.38 -11.42 -0.87
N GLU A 53 -16.20 -11.80 0.10
CA GLU A 53 -16.21 -11.20 1.44
C GLU A 53 -14.96 -11.50 2.28
N LYS A 54 -14.24 -12.57 1.95
CA LYS A 54 -13.07 -13.04 2.72
C LYS A 54 -11.74 -12.60 2.14
N THR A 55 -11.72 -12.25 0.85
CA THR A 55 -10.50 -11.86 0.13
C THR A 55 -10.03 -10.49 0.56
N VAL A 56 -10.97 -9.54 0.70
CA VAL A 56 -10.69 -8.16 1.08
C VAL A 56 -11.63 -7.75 2.20
N ILE A 57 -11.08 -7.27 3.31
CA ILE A 57 -11.85 -6.85 4.47
C ILE A 57 -12.25 -5.38 4.28
N LYS A 58 -13.54 -5.14 4.00
CA LYS A 58 -14.11 -3.78 3.97
C LYS A 58 -14.33 -3.27 5.40
N LYS A 59 -14.46 -1.94 5.56
CA LYS A 59 -14.67 -1.30 6.87
C LYS A 59 -15.84 -1.93 7.66
N HIS A 60 -17.00 -2.09 7.00
CA HIS A 60 -18.17 -2.72 7.62
C HIS A 60 -17.91 -4.16 8.11
N THR A 61 -17.05 -4.92 7.40
CA THR A 61 -16.67 -6.28 7.79
C THR A 61 -15.74 -6.25 8.99
N CYS A 62 -14.83 -5.28 9.04
CA CYS A 62 -13.97 -5.04 10.20
C CYS A 62 -14.80 -4.77 11.47
N ASP A 63 -15.83 -3.92 11.36
CA ASP A 63 -16.75 -3.63 12.48
C ASP A 63 -17.51 -4.89 12.94
N LYS A 64 -17.94 -5.73 11.99
CA LYS A 64 -18.55 -7.04 12.30
C LYS A 64 -17.55 -7.98 13.00
N ILE A 65 -16.29 -7.99 12.58
CA ILE A 65 -15.22 -8.79 13.20
C ILE A 65 -14.99 -8.31 14.64
N LEU A 66 -14.89 -7.00 14.87
CA LEU A 66 -14.77 -6.43 16.22
C LEU A 66 -15.93 -6.87 17.10
N LYS A 67 -17.17 -6.70 16.62
CA LYS A 67 -18.37 -7.19 17.35
C LYS A 67 -18.29 -8.69 17.64
N ALA A 68 -17.91 -9.51 16.66
CA ALA A 68 -17.81 -10.96 16.81
C ALA A 68 -16.75 -11.40 17.84
N LEU A 69 -15.65 -10.65 17.97
CA LEU A 69 -14.56 -10.93 18.91
C LEU A 69 -14.85 -10.39 20.32
N SER A 70 -15.63 -9.31 20.44
CA SER A 70 -16.08 -8.77 21.74
C SER A 70 -17.19 -9.60 22.39
N LEU A 71 -17.88 -10.48 21.64
CA LEU A 71 -18.85 -11.41 22.19
C LEU A 71 -18.17 -12.52 23.00
N GLU A 72 -18.63 -12.73 24.23
CA GLU A 72 -18.22 -13.85 25.07
C GLU A 72 -18.47 -15.21 24.38
N LYS A 73 -17.66 -16.21 24.73
CA LYS A 73 -17.82 -17.57 24.20
C LYS A 73 -19.19 -18.11 24.65
N GLY A 74 -20.05 -18.47 23.69
CA GLY A 74 -21.35 -19.10 23.95
C GLY A 74 -22.58 -18.20 23.75
N LYS A 75 -22.42 -16.89 23.55
CA LYS A 75 -23.53 -15.99 23.19
C LYS A 75 -23.68 -15.88 21.67
N CYS A 76 -24.88 -16.16 21.16
CA CYS A 76 -25.27 -15.86 19.79
C CYS A 76 -25.71 -14.39 19.71
N SER A 77 -25.34 -13.71 18.64
CA SER A 77 -25.95 -12.43 18.29
C SER A 77 -26.96 -12.68 17.18
N ASP A 78 -28.17 -12.13 17.30
CA ASP A 78 -29.21 -12.21 16.25
C ASP A 78 -28.74 -11.63 14.90
N SER A 79 -27.66 -10.83 14.93
CA SER A 79 -27.12 -10.15 13.74
C SER A 79 -25.94 -10.86 13.06
N LEU A 80 -25.33 -11.88 13.68
CA LEU A 80 -24.10 -12.51 13.17
C LEU A 80 -24.24 -14.03 13.09
N SER A 81 -23.95 -14.59 11.91
CA SER A 81 -23.94 -16.04 11.70
C SER A 81 -22.88 -16.73 12.57
N THR A 82 -23.26 -17.87 13.17
CA THR A 82 -22.35 -18.72 13.97
C THR A 82 -21.07 -19.09 13.22
N ASN A 83 -21.18 -19.39 11.91
CA ASN A 83 -20.03 -19.70 11.05
C ASN A 83 -19.07 -18.52 10.91
N PHE A 84 -19.60 -17.30 10.83
CA PHE A 84 -18.80 -16.07 10.73
C PHE A 84 -18.05 -15.79 12.04
N VAL A 85 -18.73 -15.92 13.19
CA VAL A 85 -18.11 -15.74 14.51
C VAL A 85 -17.00 -16.77 14.75
N TYR A 86 -17.26 -18.04 14.40
CA TYR A 86 -16.24 -19.08 14.47
C TYR A 86 -15.03 -18.74 13.60
N TRP A 87 -15.24 -18.35 12.34
CA TRP A 87 -14.17 -17.93 11.44
C TRP A 87 -13.38 -16.73 12.00
N CYS A 88 -14.06 -15.73 12.56
CA CYS A 88 -13.42 -14.57 13.15
C CYS A 88 -12.48 -14.96 14.30
N ARG A 89 -12.95 -15.79 15.22
CA ARG A 89 -12.17 -16.27 16.38
C ARG A 89 -10.95 -17.11 15.98
N GLN A 90 -11.00 -17.77 14.82
CA GLN A 90 -9.89 -18.56 14.29
C GLN A 90 -8.85 -17.71 13.54
N LYS A 91 -9.29 -16.63 12.86
CA LYS A 91 -8.42 -15.86 11.96
C LYS A 91 -7.93 -14.55 12.55
N PHE A 92 -8.64 -13.97 13.50
CA PHE A 92 -8.36 -12.64 14.02
C PHE A 92 -8.26 -12.61 15.54
N ILE A 93 -7.57 -11.59 16.03
CA ILE A 93 -7.49 -11.22 17.44
C ILE A 93 -7.58 -9.70 17.57
N ILE A 94 -8.02 -9.23 18.75
CA ILE A 94 -8.00 -7.81 19.09
C ILE A 94 -6.72 -7.53 19.89
N VAL A 95 -5.99 -6.49 19.50
CA VAL A 95 -4.85 -5.95 20.26
C VAL A 95 -5.18 -4.52 20.65
N LYS A 96 -5.03 -4.20 21.94
CA LYS A 96 -5.19 -2.83 22.45
C LYS A 96 -3.92 -2.04 22.24
N LEU A 97 -3.98 -1.01 21.42
CA LEU A 97 -2.88 -0.08 21.20
C LEU A 97 -3.32 1.33 21.58
N ALA A 98 -2.70 1.90 22.61
CA ALA A 98 -2.97 3.27 23.06
C ALA A 98 -4.49 3.60 23.22
N ASN A 99 -5.25 2.69 23.83
CA ASN A 99 -6.71 2.74 24.03
C ASN A 99 -7.59 2.52 22.79
N VAL A 100 -7.00 2.12 21.66
CA VAL A 100 -7.75 1.72 20.46
C VAL A 100 -7.66 0.21 20.25
N ASP A 101 -8.81 -0.43 20.03
CA ASP A 101 -8.89 -1.85 19.67
C ASP A 101 -8.56 -2.04 18.18
N VAL A 102 -7.44 -2.70 17.88
CA VAL A 102 -6.98 -2.98 16.52
C VAL A 102 -7.19 -4.45 16.19
N VAL A 103 -7.79 -4.72 15.02
CA VAL A 103 -7.95 -6.09 14.51
C VAL A 103 -6.63 -6.57 13.88
N CYS A 104 -6.07 -7.62 14.44
CA CYS A 104 -4.84 -8.25 13.97
C CYS A 104 -5.08 -9.68 13.51
N CYS A 105 -4.24 -10.17 12.59
CA CYS A 105 -4.24 -11.57 12.18
C CYS A 105 -3.78 -12.47 13.34
N ALA A 106 -4.52 -13.55 13.62
CA ALA A 106 -4.21 -14.47 14.71
C ALA A 106 -2.83 -15.15 14.55
N LYS A 107 -2.45 -15.49 13.31
CA LYS A 107 -1.19 -16.18 13.01
C LYS A 107 0.02 -15.26 13.08
N ASN A 108 -0.09 -14.05 12.52
CA ASN A 108 1.06 -13.18 12.29
C ASN A 108 1.15 -12.06 13.34
N ARG A 109 0.08 -11.83 14.11
CA ARG A 109 -0.10 -10.71 15.05
C ARG A 109 0.02 -9.31 14.42
N LYS A 110 -0.02 -9.22 13.08
CA LYS A 110 0.05 -7.96 12.33
C LYS A 110 -1.35 -7.37 12.11
N PRO A 111 -1.48 -6.03 12.05
CA PRO A 111 -2.75 -5.37 11.75
C PRO A 111 -3.31 -5.81 10.40
N VAL A 112 -4.62 -6.00 10.35
CA VAL A 112 -5.34 -6.33 9.11
C VAL A 112 -5.49 -5.05 8.28
N CYS A 113 -5.05 -5.08 7.03
CA CYS A 113 -5.26 -3.96 6.12
C CYS A 113 -6.72 -3.93 5.65
N VAL A 114 -7.38 -2.79 5.86
CA VAL A 114 -8.76 -2.55 5.40
C VAL A 114 -8.74 -2.11 3.93
N TYR A 115 -9.80 -2.42 3.18
CA TYR A 115 -9.97 -2.04 1.78
C TYR A 115 -9.62 -0.58 1.48
N GLU A 116 -10.19 0.36 2.24
CA GLU A 116 -10.00 1.80 2.07
C GLU A 116 -8.55 2.26 2.27
N ALA A 117 -7.74 1.47 2.99
CA ALA A 117 -6.34 1.79 3.27
C ALA A 117 -5.38 1.12 2.28
N LEU A 118 -5.86 0.23 1.40
CA LEU A 118 -5.00 -0.56 0.51
C LEU A 118 -4.14 0.32 -0.38
N PHE A 119 -4.74 1.34 -1.02
CA PHE A 119 -4.00 2.22 -1.92
C PHE A 119 -2.86 2.93 -1.20
N THR A 120 -3.16 3.56 -0.06
CA THR A 120 -2.19 4.30 0.75
C THR A 120 -1.08 3.41 1.27
N VAL A 121 -1.43 2.26 1.86
CA VAL A 121 -0.46 1.31 2.42
C VAL A 121 0.48 0.76 1.34
N ILE A 122 -0.08 0.35 0.19
CA ILE A 122 0.74 -0.18 -0.91
C ILE A 122 1.64 0.92 -1.47
N LYS A 123 1.13 2.14 -1.63
CA LYS A 123 1.90 3.29 -2.10
C LYS A 123 3.08 3.59 -1.18
N GLU A 124 2.84 3.75 0.11
CA GLU A 124 3.87 4.05 1.11
C GLU A 124 4.95 2.95 1.16
N CYS A 125 4.54 1.67 1.22
CA CYS A 125 5.49 0.55 1.21
C CYS A 125 6.26 0.43 -0.11
N HIS A 126 5.65 0.81 -1.24
CA HIS A 126 6.31 0.76 -2.54
C HIS A 126 7.31 1.90 -2.73
N GLU A 127 6.98 3.10 -2.23
CA GLU A 127 7.85 4.27 -2.22
C GLU A 127 9.01 4.09 -1.24
N SER A 128 8.80 3.48 -0.07
CA SER A 128 9.86 3.25 0.94
C SER A 128 10.99 2.35 0.43
N ILE A 129 10.68 1.38 -0.44
CA ILE A 129 11.67 0.50 -1.08
C ILE A 129 12.19 1.05 -2.42
N SER A 130 11.94 2.34 -2.72
CA SER A 130 12.36 3.03 -3.94
C SER A 130 11.90 2.33 -5.22
N HIS A 131 10.60 2.03 -5.31
CA HIS A 131 9.97 1.36 -6.47
C HIS A 131 10.53 -0.05 -6.75
N GLY A 132 10.72 -0.83 -5.69
CA GLY A 132 11.07 -2.24 -5.80
C GLY A 132 10.02 -3.06 -6.55
N GLY A 133 10.45 -4.18 -7.15
CA GLY A 133 9.55 -5.08 -7.87
C GLY A 133 8.44 -5.70 -7.00
N ARG A 134 7.59 -6.50 -7.64
CA ARG A 134 6.42 -7.16 -7.01
C ARG A 134 6.78 -7.92 -5.72
N ASP A 135 7.77 -8.78 -5.77
CA ASP A 135 8.13 -9.63 -4.62
C ASP A 135 8.71 -8.82 -3.45
N LYS A 136 9.47 -7.75 -3.75
CA LYS A 136 9.99 -6.83 -2.72
C LYS A 136 8.87 -6.04 -2.05
N THR A 137 7.96 -5.48 -2.85
CA THR A 137 6.78 -4.75 -2.35
C THR A 137 5.91 -5.66 -1.48
N LEU A 138 5.69 -6.91 -1.91
CA LEU A 138 4.96 -7.90 -1.11
C LEU A 138 5.67 -8.25 0.19
N SER A 139 7.00 -8.38 0.18
CA SER A 139 7.76 -8.65 1.40
C SER A 139 7.64 -7.50 2.40
N GLU A 140 7.73 -6.25 1.93
CA GLU A 140 7.60 -5.07 2.77
C GLU A 140 6.19 -4.96 3.37
N ILE A 141 5.14 -5.11 2.54
CA ILE A 141 3.76 -5.11 3.02
C ILE A 141 3.53 -6.21 4.05
N ASN A 142 4.02 -7.43 3.80
CA ASN A 142 3.90 -8.54 4.74
C ASN A 142 4.73 -8.33 6.02
N SER A 143 5.68 -7.40 6.04
CA SER A 143 6.42 -6.99 7.23
C SER A 143 5.55 -6.19 8.20
N HIS A 144 4.72 -5.29 7.67
CA HIS A 144 3.92 -4.35 8.47
C HIS A 144 2.46 -4.75 8.64
N TYR A 145 1.85 -5.28 7.59
CA TYR A 145 0.42 -5.56 7.51
C TYR A 145 0.14 -7.04 7.20
N SER A 146 -1.10 -7.43 7.39
CA SER A 146 -1.64 -8.74 6.99
C SER A 146 -2.91 -8.57 6.18
N TRP A 147 -3.30 -9.64 5.47
CA TRP A 147 -4.56 -9.71 4.71
C TRP A 147 -4.62 -8.87 3.43
N VAL A 148 -3.46 -8.62 2.80
CA VAL A 148 -3.37 -7.96 1.50
C VAL A 148 -3.22 -9.02 0.39
N PRO A 149 -4.16 -9.11 -0.57
CA PRO A 149 -4.03 -10.05 -1.69
C PRO A 149 -2.89 -9.67 -2.65
N LYS A 150 -2.16 -10.66 -3.15
CA LYS A 150 -1.06 -10.43 -4.11
C LYS A 150 -1.51 -9.73 -5.38
N VAL A 151 -2.70 -10.11 -5.89
CA VAL A 151 -3.27 -9.55 -7.11
C VAL A 151 -3.54 -8.05 -6.98
N VAL A 152 -3.95 -7.59 -5.79
CA VAL A 152 -4.18 -6.15 -5.52
C VAL A 152 -2.86 -5.36 -5.63
N VAL A 153 -1.76 -5.91 -5.12
CA VAL A 153 -0.43 -5.29 -5.26
C VAL A 153 0.00 -5.24 -6.72
N GLU A 154 -0.28 -6.29 -7.50
CA GLU A 154 0.00 -6.30 -8.94
C GLU A 154 -0.79 -5.25 -9.71
N ILE A 155 -2.06 -5.04 -9.38
CA ILE A 155 -2.92 -3.99 -9.96
C ILE A 155 -2.28 -2.62 -9.72
N TYR A 156 -1.87 -2.33 -8.48
CA TYR A 156 -1.19 -1.07 -8.16
C TYR A 156 0.13 -0.89 -8.93
N LEU A 157 0.98 -1.92 -9.02
CA LEU A 157 2.27 -1.82 -9.72
C LEU A 157 2.10 -1.59 -11.23
N LYS A 158 0.97 -2.01 -11.82
CA LYS A 158 0.65 -1.72 -13.22
C LYS A 158 0.29 -0.24 -13.44
N SER A 159 -0.26 0.45 -12.44
CA SER A 159 -0.62 1.88 -12.54
C SER A 159 0.49 2.83 -12.10
N CYS A 160 1.52 2.36 -11.39
CA CYS A 160 2.64 3.19 -10.92
C CYS A 160 3.47 3.78 -12.08
N VAL A 161 3.43 5.12 -12.24
CA VAL A 161 4.10 5.86 -13.33
C VAL A 161 5.62 5.67 -13.30
N ALA A 162 6.27 5.80 -12.13
CA ALA A 162 7.72 5.65 -12.01
C ALA A 162 8.20 4.25 -12.43
N CYS A 163 7.43 3.21 -12.09
CA CYS A 163 7.70 1.86 -12.55
C CYS A 163 7.51 1.72 -14.06
N GLN A 164 6.49 2.34 -14.66
CA GLN A 164 6.27 2.26 -16.11
C GLN A 164 7.39 2.92 -16.90
N VAL A 165 7.89 4.08 -16.46
CA VAL A 165 8.97 4.81 -17.14
C VAL A 165 10.29 4.03 -17.09
N ARG A 166 10.55 3.30 -16.00
CA ARG A 166 11.78 2.51 -15.81
C ARG A 166 11.73 1.12 -16.43
N LYS A 167 10.58 0.68 -16.96
CA LYS A 167 10.51 -0.63 -17.61
C LYS A 167 11.39 -0.59 -18.86
N PRO A 168 12.38 -1.49 -18.98
CA PRO A 168 13.16 -1.57 -20.21
C PRO A 168 12.19 -1.87 -21.35
N LEU A 169 12.31 -1.12 -22.44
CA LEU A 169 11.60 -1.46 -23.67
C LEU A 169 11.96 -2.91 -23.99
N LYS A 170 10.94 -3.72 -24.30
CA LYS A 170 11.18 -5.08 -24.81
C LYS A 170 12.13 -4.92 -25.98
N GLN A 171 13.34 -5.48 -25.87
CA GLN A 171 14.27 -5.44 -26.99
C GLN A 171 13.54 -6.03 -28.19
N PRO A 172 13.50 -5.33 -29.34
CA PRO A 172 12.92 -5.90 -30.54
C PRO A 172 13.62 -7.24 -30.77
N VAL A 173 12.86 -8.25 -31.18
CA VAL A 173 13.43 -9.53 -31.59
C VAL A 173 14.42 -9.20 -32.69
N VAL A 174 15.72 -9.29 -32.38
CA VAL A 174 16.78 -9.01 -33.34
C VAL A 174 16.59 -10.02 -34.46
N SER A 175 16.19 -9.53 -35.64
CA SER A 175 16.12 -10.38 -36.82
C SER A 175 17.52 -10.94 -37.06
N LYS A 176 17.59 -12.24 -37.38
CA LYS A 176 18.87 -12.87 -37.72
C LYS A 176 19.55 -12.04 -38.80
N PRO A 177 20.85 -11.74 -38.69
CA PRO A 177 21.54 -10.97 -39.71
C PRO A 177 21.44 -11.69 -41.06
N ILE A 178 21.32 -10.92 -42.13
CA ILE A 178 21.27 -11.48 -43.49
C ILE A 178 22.65 -12.07 -43.79
N ILE A 179 22.73 -13.40 -43.78
CA ILE A 179 23.93 -14.16 -44.16
C ILE A 179 23.95 -14.36 -45.67
N SER A 180 25.12 -14.14 -46.29
CA SER A 180 25.31 -14.31 -47.72
C SER A 180 26.15 -15.56 -47.98
N LEU A 181 25.67 -16.50 -48.80
CA LEU A 181 26.28 -17.82 -49.00
C LEU A 181 27.45 -17.83 -49.99
N GLY A 182 27.70 -16.72 -50.70
CA GLY A 182 28.79 -16.60 -51.68
C GLY A 182 29.63 -15.33 -51.52
N VAL A 183 30.85 -15.35 -52.03
CA VAL A 183 31.75 -14.19 -52.05
C VAL A 183 31.12 -13.05 -52.88
N MET A 184 31.19 -11.81 -52.41
CA MET A 184 30.62 -10.61 -53.06
C MET A 184 29.09 -10.64 -53.29
N THR A 185 28.35 -11.57 -52.68
CA THR A 185 26.88 -11.64 -52.83
C THR A 185 26.13 -10.64 -51.94
N ARG A 186 26.80 -10.07 -50.94
CA ARG A 186 26.26 -9.00 -50.07
C ARG A 186 27.37 -8.04 -49.65
N LEU A 187 27.06 -6.74 -49.69
CA LEU A 187 27.90 -5.66 -49.17
C LEU A 187 27.06 -4.79 -48.23
N GLN A 188 27.58 -4.49 -47.05
CA GLN A 188 26.96 -3.58 -46.09
C GLN A 188 27.86 -2.36 -45.96
N ILE A 189 27.38 -1.20 -46.41
CA ILE A 189 28.08 0.09 -46.34
C ILE A 189 27.38 0.91 -45.27
N ASP A 190 28.14 1.48 -44.35
CA ASP A 190 27.64 2.40 -43.33
C ASP A 190 28.48 3.69 -43.34
N LEU A 191 27.85 4.83 -43.04
CA LEU A 191 28.52 6.11 -42.98
C LEU A 191 28.88 6.42 -41.53
N ILE A 192 30.17 6.70 -41.29
CA ILE A 192 30.67 7.11 -39.98
C ILE A 192 31.23 8.53 -40.13
N ASP A 193 30.67 9.47 -39.38
CA ASP A 193 31.19 10.84 -39.36
C ASP A 193 32.41 10.95 -38.44
N MET A 194 33.54 11.38 -38.99
CA MET A 194 34.83 11.50 -38.31
C MET A 194 35.27 12.94 -38.10
N ARG A 195 34.38 13.93 -38.31
CA ARG A 195 34.71 15.33 -38.03
C ARG A 195 34.91 15.54 -36.53
N THR A 196 36.08 16.06 -36.15
CA THR A 196 36.35 16.56 -34.79
C THR A 196 35.57 17.86 -34.56
N ARG A 197 34.75 17.91 -33.50
CA ARG A 197 34.15 19.18 -33.06
C ARG A 197 35.24 19.98 -32.32
N PRO A 198 35.59 21.20 -32.77
CA PRO A 198 36.51 22.04 -32.01
C PRO A 198 35.85 22.46 -30.69
N ASP A 199 36.60 22.45 -29.59
CA ASP A 199 36.12 22.97 -28.32
C ASP A 199 35.81 24.47 -28.47
N VAL A 200 34.58 24.85 -28.16
CA VAL A 200 34.18 26.25 -28.14
C VAL A 200 34.87 26.91 -26.94
N ILE A 201 36.03 27.52 -27.18
CA ILE A 201 36.65 28.41 -26.19
C ILE A 201 35.75 29.65 -26.15
N SER A 202 34.95 29.77 -25.08
CA SER A 202 34.24 31.00 -24.78
C SER A 202 35.26 32.06 -24.37
N SER A 203 35.77 32.79 -25.36
CA SER A 203 36.51 34.02 -25.09
C SER A 203 35.53 35.06 -24.56
N THR A 204 35.81 35.48 -23.33
CA THR A 204 35.14 36.51 -22.53
C THR A 204 35.23 37.89 -23.17
#